data_AF-K9TP04-F1
#
_entry.id   AF-K9TP04-F1
#
_cell.length_a   1.000
_cell.length_b   1.000
_cell.length_c   1.000
_cell.angle_alpha   90.00
_cell.angle_beta   90.00
_cell.angle_gamma   90.00
#
_symmetry.space_group_name_H-M   'P 1'
#
loop_
_entity.id
_entity.type
_entity.pdbx_description
1 polymer ?
#
loop_
_entity_poly.entity_id
_entity_poly.type
_entity_poly.pdbx_seq_one_letter_code
_entity_poly.pdbx_strand_id
1 'polypeptide(L)'
;MSPVRGKPNELVLVVGGPGEDTILSSGELMQTISEQVIQNCGTISSVKIASNNSGWHHVFGLINGRVQIFDCIDARPGNQLRWGQYYCGL
;
A
#
# COMPACT_ATOMS: atom_id res chain seq x y z
N MET A 1 4.87 6.69 -16.80
CA MET A 1 5.59 5.67 -16.01
C MET A 1 4.81 4.37 -16.18
N SER A 2 5.42 3.34 -16.76
CA SER A 2 4.73 2.07 -17.04
C SER A 2 4.56 1.25 -15.77
N PRO A 3 3.49 0.43 -15.65
CA PRO A 3 3.38 -0.59 -14.62
C PRO A 3 4.62 -1.49 -14.64
N VAL A 4 5.06 -1.97 -13.47
CA VAL A 4 6.12 -2.98 -13.39
C VAL A 4 5.63 -4.21 -14.15
N ARG A 5 6.13 -4.42 -15.38
CA ARG A 5 5.79 -5.59 -16.20
C ARG A 5 6.14 -6.85 -15.40
N GLY A 6 5.11 -7.57 -14.93
CA GLY A 6 5.25 -8.88 -14.27
C GLY A 6 4.58 -9.01 -12.89
N LYS A 7 4.24 -7.91 -12.22
CA LYS A 7 3.56 -7.95 -10.91
C LYS A 7 2.31 -7.07 -10.95
N PRO A 8 1.11 -7.60 -11.24
CA PRO A 8 -0.09 -6.78 -11.40
C PRO A 8 -0.95 -6.69 -10.13
N ASN A 9 -0.61 -7.46 -9.08
CA ASN A 9 -1.55 -7.69 -7.99
C ASN A 9 -1.22 -6.85 -6.75
N GLU A 10 -2.29 -6.44 -6.06
CA GLU A 10 -2.25 -5.89 -4.71
C GLU A 10 -2.59 -6.99 -3.70
N LEU A 11 -1.84 -7.05 -2.59
CA LEU A 11 -2.23 -7.80 -1.40
C LEU A 11 -2.85 -6.85 -0.38
N VAL A 12 -4.03 -7.18 0.14
CA VAL A 12 -4.68 -6.41 1.20
C VAL A 12 -4.50 -7.13 2.53
N LEU A 13 -3.84 -6.48 3.49
CA LEU A 13 -3.68 -6.92 4.87
C LEU A 13 -4.56 -6.04 5.76
N VAL A 14 -5.54 -6.65 6.42
CA VAL A 14 -6.42 -5.95 7.36
C VAL A 14 -5.98 -6.29 8.77
N VAL A 15 -5.69 -5.26 9.57
CA VAL A 15 -5.28 -5.38 10.97
C VAL A 15 -6.46 -5.02 11.84
N GLY A 16 -6.70 -5.82 12.87
CA GLY A 16 -7.76 -5.59 13.85
C GLY A 16 -7.35 -6.04 15.25
N GLY A 17 -8.10 -5.56 16.25
CA GLY A 17 -7.95 -5.96 17.65
C GLY A 17 -7.11 -4.98 18.48
N PRO A 18 -6.81 -5.32 19.75
CA PRO A 18 -6.25 -4.36 20.72
C PRO A 18 -4.88 -3.76 20.36
N GLY A 19 -4.12 -4.38 19.46
CA GLY A 19 -2.80 -3.93 19.01
C GLY A 19 -2.80 -3.23 17.65
N GLU A 20 -3.97 -2.99 17.07
CA GLU A 20 -4.13 -2.41 15.73
C GLU A 20 -3.39 -1.06 15.61
N ASP A 21 -3.67 -0.11 16.50
CA ASP A 21 -3.05 1.21 16.46
C ASP A 21 -1.52 1.16 16.56
N THR A 22 -0.97 0.20 17.32
CA THR A 22 0.48 0.00 17.44
C THR A 22 1.10 -0.43 16.12
N ILE A 23 0.44 -1.33 15.39
CA ILE A 23 0.91 -1.80 14.08
C ILE A 23 0.77 -0.68 13.04
N LEU A 24 -0.39 -0.02 13.01
CA LEU A 24 -0.72 0.99 12.00
C LEU A 24 0.00 2.33 12.23
N SER A 25 0.44 2.62 13.45
CA SER A 25 1.27 3.80 13.74
C SER A 25 2.76 3.61 13.38
N SER A 26 3.21 2.38 13.14
CA SER A 26 4.61 2.08 12.83
C SER A 26 4.86 2.03 11.32
N GLY A 27 5.31 3.16 10.76
CA GLY A 27 5.72 3.25 9.36
C GLY A 27 6.81 2.24 8.98
N GLU A 28 7.81 2.04 9.85
CA GLU A 28 8.92 1.11 9.64
C GLU A 28 8.47 -0.35 9.58
N LEU A 29 7.55 -0.76 10.47
CA LEU A 29 6.99 -2.10 10.48
C LEU A 29 6.20 -2.36 9.19
N MET A 30 5.32 -1.43 8.81
CA MET A 30 4.52 -1.54 7.59
C MET A 30 5.39 -1.59 6.33
N GLN A 31 6.44 -0.77 6.26
CA GLN A 31 7.43 -0.80 5.19
C GLN A 31 8.13 -2.16 5.12
N THR A 32 8.60 -2.67 6.27
CA THR A 32 9.31 -3.96 6.36
C THR A 32 8.44 -5.13 5.90
N ILE A 33 7.18 -5.19 6.35
CA ILE A 33 6.21 -6.20 5.92
C ILE A 33 6.00 -6.12 4.40
N SER A 34 5.81 -4.92 3.88
CA SER A 34 5.56 -4.69 2.46
C SER A 34 6.75 -5.08 1.58
N GLU A 35 7.97 -4.77 2.03
CA GLU A 35 9.22 -5.20 1.38
C GLU A 35 9.32 -6.71 1.31
N GLN A 36 9.12 -7.40 2.44
CA GLN A 36 9.19 -8.85 2.50
C GLN A 36 8.15 -9.51 1.59
N VAL A 37 6.91 -9.02 1.59
CA VAL A 37 5.84 -9.54 0.72
C VAL A 37 6.20 -9.32 -0.75
N ILE A 38 6.53 -8.10 -1.15
CA ILE A 38 6.79 -7.79 -2.57
C ILE A 38 8.04 -8.52 -3.08
N GLN A 39 9.07 -8.71 -2.26
CA GLN A 39 10.29 -9.42 -2.65
C GLN A 39 10.07 -10.92 -2.77
N ASN A 40 9.35 -11.53 -1.81
CA ASN A 40 9.19 -12.99 -1.74
C ASN A 40 7.99 -13.49 -2.58
N CYS A 41 6.99 -12.64 -2.83
CA CYS A 41 5.83 -12.98 -3.66
C CYS A 41 6.01 -12.40 -5.06
N GLY A 42 6.41 -13.26 -6.01
CA GLY A 42 6.74 -12.87 -7.38
C GLY A 42 5.62 -12.18 -8.18
N THR A 43 4.37 -12.23 -7.72
CA THR A 43 3.19 -11.67 -8.41
C THR A 43 2.65 -10.39 -7.78
N ILE A 44 3.16 -9.98 -6.60
CA ILE A 44 2.64 -8.84 -5.82
C ILE A 44 3.49 -7.58 -6.08
N SER A 45 2.84 -6.49 -6.49
CA SER A 45 3.46 -5.19 -6.74
C SER A 45 3.15 -4.13 -5.71
N SER A 46 2.08 -4.31 -4.95
CA SER A 46 1.67 -3.42 -3.87
C SER A 46 1.05 -4.18 -2.71
N VAL A 47 1.14 -3.60 -1.53
CA VAL A 47 0.53 -4.07 -0.30
C VAL A 47 -0.26 -2.93 0.31
N LYS A 48 -1.56 -3.12 0.49
CA LYS A 48 -2.44 -2.23 1.25
C LYS A 48 -2.55 -2.76 2.67
N ILE A 49 -2.12 -1.97 3.66
CA ILE A 49 -2.28 -2.27 5.08
C ILE A 49 -3.37 -1.36 5.61
N ALA A 50 -4.46 -1.95 6.08
CA ALA A 50 -5.68 -1.23 6.44
C ALA A 50 -6.15 -1.57 7.86
N SER A 51 -6.77 -0.58 8.48
CA SER A 51 -7.58 -0.76 9.69
C SER A 51 -8.85 -1.53 9.36
N ASN A 52 -9.27 -2.42 10.26
CA ASN A 52 -10.51 -3.18 10.08
C ASN A 52 -11.77 -2.31 10.21
N ASN A 53 -11.70 -1.17 10.91
CA ASN A 53 -12.92 -0.45 11.34
C ASN A 53 -12.92 1.07 11.06
N SER A 54 -11.84 1.66 10.54
CA SER A 54 -11.76 3.13 10.37
C SER A 54 -11.62 3.61 8.92
N GLY A 55 -11.46 2.70 7.95
CA GLY A 55 -11.12 3.04 6.57
C GLY A 55 -9.68 3.55 6.38
N TRP A 56 -8.96 3.78 7.49
CA TRP A 56 -7.54 4.14 7.46
C TRP A 56 -6.73 3.05 6.78
N HIS A 57 -5.82 3.46 5.89
CA HIS A 57 -4.89 2.55 5.26
C HIS A 57 -3.68 3.28 4.70
N HIS A 58 -2.61 2.51 4.48
CA HIS A 58 -1.49 2.90 3.64
C HIS A 58 -1.25 1.86 2.56
N VAL A 59 -0.77 2.34 1.42
CA VAL A 59 -0.37 1.48 0.30
C VAL A 59 1.12 1.64 0.09
N PHE A 60 1.83 0.53 0.03
CA PHE A 60 3.24 0.45 -0.32
C PHE A 60 3.35 -0.29 -1.64
N GLY A 61 4.23 0.14 -2.53
CA GLY A 61 4.41 -0.58 -3.78
C GLY A 61 5.75 -0.32 -4.46
N LEU A 62 6.00 -1.08 -5.50
CA LEU A 62 7.27 -1.09 -6.20
C LEU A 62 7.38 0.11 -7.16
N ILE A 63 8.11 1.14 -6.77
CA ILE A 63 8.38 2.35 -7.56
C ILE A 63 9.86 2.35 -7.94
N ASN A 64 10.15 2.30 -9.24
CA ASN A 64 11.52 2.27 -9.79
C ASN A 64 12.41 1.18 -9.15
N GLY A 65 11.83 -0.01 -8.90
CA GLY A 65 12.56 -1.14 -8.31
C GLY A 65 12.75 -1.08 -6.79
N ARG A 66 12.19 -0.07 -6.11
CA ARG A 66 12.21 0.05 -4.64
C ARG A 66 10.79 0.07 -4.10
N VAL A 67 10.56 -0.58 -2.96
CA VAL A 67 9.28 -0.50 -2.26
C VAL A 67 9.20 0.85 -1.57
N GLN A 68 8.16 1.61 -1.87
CA GLN A 68 7.93 2.95 -1.35
C GLN A 68 6.45 3.10 -1.00
N ILE A 69 6.15 3.94 -0.02
CA ILE A 69 4.77 4.36 0.26
C ILE A 69 4.22 5.10 -0.97
N PHE A 70 2.96 4.84 -1.30
CA PHE A 70 2.25 5.58 -2.34
C PHE A 70 1.78 6.92 -1.80
N ASP A 71 1.67 7.89 -2.70
CA ASP A 71 1.14 9.20 -2.38
C ASP A 71 -0.37 9.12 -2.20
N CYS A 72 -0.84 9.61 -1.06
CA CYS A 72 -2.25 9.84 -0.82
C CYS A 72 -2.67 11.12 -1.55
N ILE A 73 -3.65 11.04 -2.44
CA ILE A 73 -4.20 12.21 -3.15
C ILE A 73 -5.70 12.35 -2.92
N ASP A 74 -6.20 13.58 -2.89
CA ASP A 74 -7.64 13.80 -2.82
C ASP A 74 -8.32 13.44 -4.15
N ALA A 75 -9.48 12.78 -4.07
CA ALA A 75 -10.30 12.53 -5.24
C ALA A 75 -10.85 13.85 -5.80
N ARG A 76 -10.60 14.08 -7.10
CA ARG A 76 -11.14 15.22 -7.85
C ARG A 76 -11.79 14.73 -9.14
N PRO A 77 -12.87 15.38 -9.61
CA PRO A 77 -13.49 15.02 -10.89
C PRO A 77 -12.45 15.01 -12.02
N GLY A 78 -12.36 13.90 -12.73
CA GLY A 78 -11.46 13.75 -13.88
C GLY A 78 -10.00 13.36 -13.56
N ASN A 79 -9.60 13.26 -12.28
CA ASN A 79 -8.28 12.74 -11.94
C ASN A 79 -8.21 11.22 -12.15
N GLN A 80 -7.17 10.74 -12.84
CA GLN A 80 -6.81 9.33 -12.88
C GLN A 80 -5.55 9.11 -12.03
N LEU A 81 -5.56 8.07 -11.20
CA LEU A 81 -4.40 7.69 -10.40
C LEU A 81 -3.23 7.28 -11.29
N ARG A 82 -2.04 7.74 -10.93
CA ARG A 82 -0.78 7.21 -11.46
C ARG A 82 -0.31 6.08 -10.56
N TRP A 83 0.51 5.17 -11.09
CA TRP A 83 1.22 4.21 -10.25
C TRP A 83 2.04 4.95 -9.20
N GLY A 84 1.96 4.51 -7.94
CA GLY A 84 2.50 5.24 -6.81
C GLY A 84 1.50 6.18 -6.13
N GLN A 85 0.20 6.14 -6.48
CA GLN A 85 -0.83 6.97 -5.86
C GLN A 85 -2.06 6.16 -5.44
N TYR A 86 -2.75 6.62 -4.40
CA TYR A 86 -4.08 6.15 -3.98
C TYR A 86 -4.94 7.33 -3.51
N TYR A 87 -6.26 7.14 -3.42
CA TYR A 87 -7.15 8.19 -2.92
C TYR A 87 -7.23 8.20 -1.39
N CYS A 88 -7.12 9.38 -0.80
CA CYS A 88 -7.32 9.57 0.63
C CYS A 88 -8.78 9.33 1.04
N GLY A 89 -8.99 8.58 2.12
CA GLY A 89 -10.31 8.46 2.76
C GLY A 89 -11.35 7.59 2.03
N LEU A 90 -10.91 6.67 1.16
CA LEU A 90 -11.76 5.65 0.52
C LEU A 90 -11.52 4.24 1.08
#